data_AF-A0A6M0BQR0-F1
#
_entry.id   AF-A0A6M0BQR0-F1
#
_cell.length_a   1.000
_cell.length_b   1.000
_cell.length_c   1.000
_cell.angle_alpha   90.00
_cell.angle_beta   90.00
_cell.angle_gamma   90.00
#
_symmetry.space_group_name_H-M   'P 1'
#
loop_
_entity.id
_entity.type
_entity.pdbx_description
1 polymer ?
#
loop_
_entity_poly.entity_id
_entity_poly.type
_entity_poly.pdbx_seq_one_letter_code
_entity_poly.pdbx_strand_id
1 'polypeptide(L)' 'MKEIIQGEEVTFDYCMSEWISIAVPNCNCQSNICRGSINGGKFLSDQILEKYRGFLAPYYAKLVNIQLSDQLT' A
#
# COMPACT_ATOMS: atom_id res chain seq x y z
N MET A 1 -1.92 -4.49 9.61
CA MET A 1 -1.52 -5.92 9.54
C MET A 1 -2.46 -6.75 10.39
N LYS A 2 -2.67 -8.01 10.03
CA LYS A 2 -3.52 -8.93 10.78
C LYS A 2 -2.99 -10.35 10.69
N GLU A 3 -3.38 -11.19 11.64
CA GLU A 3 -3.23 -12.64 11.54
C GLU A 3 -4.00 -13.16 10.33
N ILE A 4 -3.43 -14.17 9.66
CA ILE A 4 -4.04 -14.83 8.50
C ILE A 4 -4.47 -16.22 8.95
N ILE A 5 -5.75 -16.55 8.76
CA ILE A 5 -6.29 -17.87 9.10
C ILE A 5 -6.13 -18.83 7.91
N GLN A 6 -6.11 -20.13 8.20
CA GLN A 6 -6.01 -21.15 7.15
C GLN A 6 -7.18 -21.04 6.17
N GLY A 7 -6.86 -21.04 4.87
CA GLY A 7 -7.84 -20.90 3.79
C GLY A 7 -8.21 -19.45 3.45
N GLU A 8 -7.69 -18.47 4.19
CA GLU A 8 -7.85 -17.06 3.84
C GLU A 8 -6.92 -16.65 2.69
N GLU A 9 -7.42 -15.83 1.76
CA GLU A 9 -6.59 -15.21 0.74
C GLU A 9 -5.64 -14.18 1.39
N VAL A 10 -4.35 -14.32 1.13
CA VAL A 10 -3.35 -13.33 1.55
C VAL A 10 -3.47 -12.10 0.65
N THR A 11 -3.77 -10.96 1.24
CA THR A 11 -3.96 -9.70 0.52
C THR A 11 -3.04 -8.62 1.05
N PHE A 12 -2.66 -7.68 0.17
CA PHE A 12 -1.90 -6.50 0.53
C PHE A 12 -2.31 -5.32 -0.35
N ASP A 13 -2.04 -4.10 0.11
CA ASP A 13 -2.32 -2.88 -0.65
C ASP A 13 -1.21 -2.61 -1.69
N TYR A 14 -1.57 -2.64 -2.97
CA TYR A 14 -0.63 -2.42 -4.08
C TYR A 14 -0.01 -1.02 -4.05
N CYS A 15 -0.68 -0.04 -3.43
CA CYS A 15 -0.11 1.29 -3.22
C CYS A 15 1.14 1.30 -2.32
N MET A 16 1.46 0.20 -1.63
CA MET A 16 2.72 0.04 -0.91
C MET A 16 3.90 -0.18 -1.86
N SER A 17 3.67 -0.78 -3.04
CA SER A 17 4.71 -1.11 -4.02
C SER A 17 4.64 -0.30 -5.30
N GLU A 18 3.48 0.26 -5.64
CA GLU A 18 3.22 0.92 -6.91
C GLU A 18 2.90 2.40 -6.70
N TRP A 19 3.76 3.29 -7.22
CA TRP A 19 3.57 4.73 -7.11
C TRP A 19 2.48 5.22 -8.05
N ILE A 20 2.44 4.66 -9.26
CA ILE A 20 1.35 4.79 -10.22
C ILE A 20 0.96 3.37 -10.60
N SER A 21 -0.34 3.07 -10.55
CA SER A 21 -0.89 1.77 -10.90
C SER A 21 -1.94 1.91 -12.00
N ILE A 22 -2.00 0.92 -12.88
CA ILE A 22 -3.05 0.76 -13.89
C ILE A 22 -3.75 -0.62 -13.76
N ALA A 23 -3.36 -1.42 -12.78
CA ALA A 23 -3.70 -2.83 -12.73
C ALA A 23 -5.14 -3.08 -12.24
N VAL A 24 -5.65 -2.25 -11.33
CA VAL A 24 -6.94 -2.49 -10.67
C VAL A 24 -7.84 -1.25 -10.78
N PRO A 25 -8.50 -1.05 -11.94
CA PRO A 25 -9.44 0.06 -12.12
C PRO A 25 -10.74 -0.12 -11.31
N ASN A 26 -11.10 -1.36 -10.95
CA ASN A 26 -12.25 -1.68 -10.10
C ASN A 26 -11.79 -2.65 -9.00
N CYS A 27 -11.79 -2.21 -7.75
CA CYS A 27 -11.31 -2.98 -6.62
C CYS A 27 -12.44 -3.79 -5.97
N ASN A 28 -12.23 -5.09 -5.83
CA ASN A 28 -13.19 -6.04 -5.25
C ASN A 28 -12.74 -6.58 -3.89
N CYS A 29 -11.93 -5.83 -3.12
CA CYS A 29 -11.39 -6.30 -1.85
C CYS A 29 -12.42 -6.46 -0.72
N GLN A 30 -13.67 -6.03 -0.93
CA GLN A 30 -14.80 -6.11 0.01
C GLN A 30 -14.57 -5.39 1.36
N SER A 31 -13.49 -4.61 1.49
CA SER A 31 -13.25 -3.82 2.68
C SER A 31 -14.27 -2.68 2.80
N ASN A 32 -14.76 -2.43 4.01
CA ASN A 32 -15.64 -1.29 4.31
C ASN A 32 -14.98 0.07 4.05
N ILE A 33 -13.65 0.11 3.91
CA ILE A 33 -12.87 1.31 3.61
C ILE A 33 -12.23 1.25 2.21
N CYS A 34 -12.81 0.47 1.30
CA CYS A 34 -12.34 0.34 -0.08
C CYS A 34 -12.30 1.71 -0.80
N ARG A 35 -11.23 1.95 -1.58
CA ARG A 35 -11.06 3.18 -2.39
C ARG A 35 -11.72 3.12 -3.76
N GLY A 36 -12.40 2.01 -4.10
CA GLY A 36 -13.06 1.78 -5.40
C GLY A 36 -12.10 1.40 -6.53
N SER A 37 -10.93 2.02 -6.61
CA SER A 37 -9.86 1.69 -7.57
C SER A 37 -8.47 1.83 -6.94
N ILE A 38 -7.45 1.28 -7.59
CA ILE A 38 -6.05 1.43 -7.19
C ILE A 38 -5.31 2.16 -8.31
N ASN A 39 -4.96 3.42 -8.04
CA ASN A 39 -4.20 4.27 -8.97
C ASN A 39 -2.71 4.42 -8.57
N GLY A 40 -2.30 3.80 -7.46
CA GLY A 40 -0.94 3.88 -6.91
C GLY A 40 -0.79 4.92 -5.78
N GLY A 41 0.37 4.85 -5.10
CA GLY A 41 0.70 5.67 -3.93
C GLY A 41 0.69 7.18 -4.18
N LYS A 42 0.93 7.64 -5.41
CA LYS A 42 0.93 9.06 -5.81
C LYS A 42 -0.37 9.78 -5.47
N PHE A 43 -1.48 9.06 -5.44
CA PHE A 43 -2.82 9.60 -5.25
C PHE A 43 -3.33 9.44 -3.82
N LEU A 44 -2.51 8.91 -2.92
CA LEU A 44 -2.82 8.80 -1.50
C LEU A 44 -2.35 10.06 -0.76
N SER A 45 -3.04 10.40 0.33
CA SER A 45 -2.57 11.44 1.23
C SER A 45 -1.37 10.98 2.06
N ASP A 46 -0.56 11.93 2.52
CA ASP A 46 0.57 11.66 3.40
C ASP A 46 0.16 10.86 4.65
N GLN A 47 -1.02 11.13 5.21
CA GLN A 47 -1.56 10.40 6.36
C GLN A 47 -1.79 8.91 6.07
N ILE A 48 -2.15 8.54 4.83
CA ILE A 48 -2.31 7.13 4.44
C ILE A 48 -0.94 6.50 4.19
N LEU A 49 -0.04 7.20 3.49
CA LEU A 49 1.32 6.72 3.25
C LEU A 49 2.08 6.49 4.56
N GLU A 50 1.86 7.35 5.56
CA GLU A 50 2.42 7.21 6.90
C GLU A 50 1.98 5.92 7.60
N LYS A 51 0.72 5.49 7.41
CA LYS A 51 0.23 4.21 7.94
C LYS A 51 0.94 3.00 7.31
N TYR A 52 1.56 3.18 6.14
CA TYR A 52 2.34 2.16 5.45
C TYR A 52 3.84 2.28 5.70
N ARG A 53 4.28 3.16 6.60
CA ARG A 53 5.70 3.27 7.00
C ARG A 53 6.23 1.88 7.39
N GLY A 54 7.38 1.53 6.83
CA GLY A 54 8.02 0.21 6.98
C GLY A 54 7.58 -0.84 5.97
N PHE A 55 6.48 -0.61 5.23
CA PHE A 55 5.98 -1.50 4.17
C PHE A 55 6.07 -0.89 2.77
N LEU A 56 6.30 0.43 2.67
CA LEU A 56 6.52 1.12 1.40
C LEU A 56 7.78 0.58 0.71
N ALA A 57 7.69 0.37 -0.60
CA ALA A 57 8.83 -0.05 -1.39
C ALA A 57 9.99 0.96 -1.26
N PRO A 58 11.26 0.51 -1.23
CA PRO A 58 12.42 1.36 -0.93
C PRO A 58 12.53 2.61 -1.80
N TYR A 59 12.02 2.56 -3.04
CA TYR A 59 12.11 3.69 -3.96
C TYR A 59 11.22 4.87 -3.55
N TYR A 60 10.25 4.69 -2.64
CA TYR A 60 9.39 5.77 -2.14
C TYR A 60 10.19 6.87 -1.44
N ALA A 61 11.30 6.54 -0.78
CA ALA A 61 12.18 7.56 -0.14
C ALA A 61 12.65 8.65 -1.10
N LYS A 62 12.67 8.38 -2.42
CA LYS A 62 13.05 9.35 -3.44
C LYS A 62 11.90 10.24 -3.90
N LEU A 63 10.66 9.85 -3.61
CA LEU A 63 9.44 10.47 -4.11
C LEU A 63 8.70 11.25 -3.04
N VAL A 64 8.85 10.82 -1.78
CA VAL A 64 8.22 11.44 -0.62
C VAL A 64 9.28 11.69 0.44
N ASN A 65 9.17 12.79 1.19
CA ASN A 65 10.08 13.10 2.30
C ASN A 65 9.75 12.25 3.55
N ILE A 66 9.57 10.95 3.35
CA ILE A 66 9.30 9.98 4.41
C ILE A 66 10.63 9.28 4.72
N GLN A 67 11.07 9.40 5.97
CA GLN A 67 12.17 8.58 6.49
C GLN A 67 11.72 7.11 6.51
N LEU A 68 12.12 6.33 5.50
CA LEU A 68 11.88 4.89 5.51
C LEU A 68 12.71 4.30 6.66
N SER A 69 12.06 3.62 7.60
CA SER A 69 12.76 2.88 8.64
C SER A 69 13.43 1.66 8.01
N ASP A 70 14.74 1.52 8.20
CA ASP A 70 15.54 0.40 7.70
C ASP A 70 14.95 -0.93 8.20
N GLN A 71 14.35 -1.70 7.29
CA GLN A 71 14.20 -3.14 7.45
C GLN A 71 14.90 -3.83 6.28
N LEU A 72 16.22 -3.77 6.31
CA LEU A 72 17.14 -4.63 5.56
C LEU A 72 18.15 -5.22 6.57
N THR A 73 17.67 -6.08 7.46
CA THR A 73 18.48 -7.07 8.20
C THR A 73 17.65 -8.31 8.42
#